data_AF-A0A5N0TB08-F1
#
_entry.id   AF-A0A5N0TB08-F1
#
_cell.length_a   1.000
_cell.length_b   1.000
_cell.length_c   1.000
_cell.angle_alpha   90.00
_cell.angle_beta   90.00
_cell.angle_gamma   90.00
#
_symmetry.space_group_name_H-M   'P 1'
#
loop_
_entity.id
_entity.type
_entity.pdbx_description
1 polymer ?
#
loop_
_entity_poly.entity_id
_entity_poly.type
_entity_poly.pdbx_seq_one_letter_code
_entity_poly.pdbx_strand_id
1 'polypeptide(L)'
;MTGVGIRYFLYLLSTYFLGEVLILETRLLGPADMYSEWGIVERLHSGMLFLAVIFALISAWRSPTCRELAICLAAMLFMLLLRENDATFELFLPHGVWKYFAAVVAVAVTVYAVPRLKRIMIQANEYVRSAAFGMFATAVIVLAFSRFFGQTTHWKLVMGEQYMRHVKNAAEEGVELLALTLVAMAMLEFLFMSRSMKAVSLTGNQ
;
A
#
# COMPACT_ATOMS: atom_id res chain seq x y z
N MET A 1 -9.24 10.91 -23.64
CA MET A 1 -9.53 11.67 -22.40
C MET A 1 -10.59 10.99 -21.50
N THR A 2 -11.51 10.18 -22.01
CA THR A 2 -12.60 9.56 -21.22
C THR A 2 -12.15 8.52 -20.18
N GLY A 3 -11.09 7.76 -20.45
CA GLY A 3 -10.64 6.67 -19.57
C GLY A 3 -9.94 7.11 -18.28
N VAL A 4 -9.44 8.35 -18.17
CA VAL A 4 -8.78 8.84 -16.95
C VAL A 4 -9.84 9.34 -15.96
N GLY A 5 -10.81 10.13 -16.43
CA GLY A 5 -11.88 10.65 -15.59
C GLY A 5 -12.70 9.55 -14.90
N ILE A 6 -13.02 8.47 -15.63
CA ILE A 6 -13.71 7.30 -15.06
C ILE A 6 -12.90 6.66 -13.93
N ARG A 7 -11.57 6.52 -14.08
CA ARG A 7 -10.74 5.91 -13.02
C ARG A 7 -10.72 6.75 -11.76
N TYR A 8 -10.50 8.07 -11.88
CA TYR A 8 -10.52 8.95 -10.70
C TYR A 8 -11.90 9.02 -10.05
N PHE A 9 -12.98 8.94 -10.83
CA PHE A 9 -14.33 8.79 -10.28
C PHE A 9 -14.49 7.48 -9.50
N LEU A 10 -13.98 6.36 -10.02
CA LEU A 10 -13.97 5.08 -9.29
C LEU A 10 -13.09 5.13 -8.04
N TYR A 11 -11.98 5.87 -8.07
CA TYR A 11 -11.13 6.08 -6.90
C TYR A 11 -11.87 6.87 -5.82
N LEU A 12 -12.58 7.94 -6.20
CA LEU A 12 -13.45 8.67 -5.28
C LEU A 12 -14.58 7.78 -4.73
N LEU A 13 -15.20 6.95 -5.57
CA LEU A 13 -16.24 6.04 -5.11
C LEU A 13 -15.69 5.01 -4.12
N SER A 14 -14.46 4.54 -4.33
CA SER A 14 -13.84 3.60 -3.39
C SER A 14 -13.58 4.22 -2.02
N THR A 15 -13.26 5.51 -1.91
CA THR A 15 -13.08 6.16 -0.60
C THR A 15 -14.39 6.27 0.17
N TYR A 16 -15.52 6.48 -0.53
CA TYR A 16 -16.85 6.37 0.07
C TYR A 16 -17.08 4.97 0.65
N PHE A 17 -16.78 3.91 -0.11
CA PHE A 17 -16.90 2.53 0.39
C PHE A 17 -16.00 2.24 1.59
N LEU A 18 -14.79 2.80 1.66
CA LEU A 18 -13.95 2.69 2.86
C LEU A 18 -14.64 3.27 4.08
N GLY A 19 -15.26 4.45 3.94
CA GLY A 19 -16.05 5.08 5.01
C GLY A 19 -17.20 4.19 5.49
N GLU A 20 -17.92 3.56 4.56
CA GLU A 20 -18.97 2.60 4.89
C GLU A 20 -18.42 1.36 5.61
N VAL A 21 -17.23 0.88 5.27
CA VAL A 21 -16.59 -0.23 6.00
C VAL A 21 -16.24 0.16 7.43
N LEU A 22 -15.73 1.38 7.66
CA LEU A 22 -15.46 1.85 9.03
C LEU A 22 -16.75 1.88 9.88
N ILE A 23 -17.85 2.34 9.29
CA ILE A 23 -19.17 2.32 9.94
C ILE A 23 -19.65 0.89 10.18
N LEU A 24 -19.47 0.01 9.19
CA LEU A 24 -19.85 -1.40 9.28
C LEU A 24 -19.10 -2.11 10.41
N GLU A 25 -17.79 -1.91 10.52
CA GLU A 25 -16.99 -2.48 11.60
C GLU A 25 -17.49 -2.01 12.98
N THR A 26 -17.79 -0.71 13.10
CA THR A 26 -18.39 -0.13 14.32
C THR A 26 -19.77 -0.73 14.64
N ARG A 27 -20.52 -1.22 13.66
CA ARG A 27 -21.82 -1.85 13.89
C ARG A 27 -21.72 -3.33 14.23
N LEU A 28 -20.72 -4.02 13.68
CA LEU A 28 -20.60 -5.48 13.76
C LEU A 28 -19.74 -5.95 14.93
N LEU A 29 -18.72 -5.20 15.32
CA LEU A 29 -17.79 -5.58 16.38
C LEU A 29 -18.13 -4.83 17.68
N GLY A 30 -17.88 -5.48 18.83
CA GLY A 30 -17.99 -4.83 20.12
C GLY A 30 -16.80 -3.89 20.41
N PRO A 31 -16.89 -2.99 21.41
CA PRO A 31 -15.82 -2.03 21.72
C PRO A 31 -14.45 -2.64 22.04
N ALA A 32 -14.40 -3.93 22.38
CA ALA A 32 -13.17 -4.66 22.64
C ALA A 32 -12.43 -5.11 21.36
N ASP A 33 -13.17 -5.34 20.27
CA ASP A 33 -12.67 -5.97 19.04
C ASP A 33 -12.61 -5.02 17.84
N MET A 34 -13.29 -3.87 17.92
CA MET A 34 -13.24 -2.82 16.88
C MET A 34 -11.82 -2.30 16.69
N TYR A 35 -11.37 -2.21 15.43
CA TYR A 35 -10.06 -1.65 15.07
C TYR A 35 -8.94 -2.34 15.84
N SER A 36 -9.05 -3.66 15.94
CA SER A 36 -8.05 -4.58 16.49
C SER A 36 -7.32 -5.31 15.35
N GLU A 37 -6.27 -6.05 15.68
CA GLU A 37 -5.50 -6.90 14.76
C GLU A 37 -6.36 -7.97 14.03
N TRP A 38 -7.59 -8.22 14.49
CA TRP A 38 -8.52 -9.17 13.87
C TRP A 38 -9.73 -8.50 13.20
N GLY A 39 -9.71 -7.16 13.16
CA GLY A 39 -10.75 -6.31 12.59
C GLY A 39 -10.98 -6.52 11.09
N ILE A 40 -11.98 -5.84 10.56
CA ILE A 40 -12.26 -5.86 9.11
C ILE A 40 -11.25 -4.95 8.40
N VAL A 41 -10.92 -3.80 9.01
CA VAL A 41 -9.94 -2.83 8.51
C VAL A 41 -8.56 -3.46 8.32
N GLU A 42 -8.06 -4.24 9.29
CA GLU A 42 -6.77 -4.93 9.18
C GLU A 42 -6.72 -5.89 7.98
N ARG A 43 -7.80 -6.65 7.78
CA ARG A 43 -7.93 -7.53 6.61
C ARG A 43 -7.94 -6.76 5.30
N LEU A 44 -8.52 -5.56 5.29
CA LEU A 44 -8.46 -4.68 4.13
C LEU A 44 -7.07 -4.10 3.90
N HIS A 45 -6.30 -3.76 4.94
CA HIS A 45 -4.90 -3.35 4.79
C HIS A 45 -4.11 -4.42 4.02
N SER A 46 -4.20 -5.67 4.48
CA SER A 46 -3.60 -6.82 3.83
C SER A 46 -4.11 -7.02 2.40
N GLY A 47 -5.41 -6.87 2.17
CA GLY A 47 -6.02 -6.94 0.83
C GLY A 47 -5.49 -5.87 -0.13
N MET A 48 -5.36 -4.62 0.32
CA MET A 48 -4.85 -3.52 -0.49
C MET A 48 -3.37 -3.71 -0.82
N LEU A 49 -2.56 -4.12 0.17
CA LEU A 49 -1.15 -4.45 -0.04
C LEU A 49 -0.98 -5.61 -1.02
N PHE A 50 -1.79 -6.67 -0.88
CA PHE A 50 -1.77 -7.81 -1.79
C PHE A 50 -2.10 -7.38 -3.23
N LEU A 51 -3.15 -6.59 -3.43
CA LEU A 51 -3.49 -6.03 -4.76
C LEU A 51 -2.34 -5.17 -5.32
N ALA A 52 -1.72 -4.33 -4.50
CA ALA A 52 -0.59 -3.50 -4.90
C ALA A 52 0.60 -4.34 -5.37
N VAL A 53 0.93 -5.42 -4.65
CA VAL A 53 1.97 -6.40 -5.04
C VAL A 53 1.61 -7.05 -6.38
N ILE A 54 0.37 -7.52 -6.56
CA ILE A 54 -0.08 -8.14 -7.81
C ILE A 54 0.03 -7.16 -8.98
N PHE A 55 -0.41 -5.92 -8.84
CA PHE A 55 -0.29 -4.92 -9.91
C PHE A 55 1.16 -4.62 -10.26
N ALA A 56 2.06 -4.52 -9.27
CA ALA A 56 3.49 -4.34 -9.51
C ALA A 56 4.11 -5.54 -10.24
N LEU A 57 3.77 -6.78 -9.84
CA LEU A 57 4.24 -8.00 -10.51
C LEU A 57 3.71 -8.13 -11.95
N ILE A 58 2.44 -7.80 -12.19
CA ILE A 58 1.88 -7.77 -13.54
C ILE A 58 2.60 -6.71 -14.39
N SER A 59 2.93 -5.55 -13.82
CA SER A 59 3.70 -4.51 -14.50
C SER A 59 5.09 -5.02 -14.90
N ALA A 60 5.76 -5.73 -13.97
CA ALA A 60 7.06 -6.34 -14.22
C ALA A 60 7.01 -7.39 -15.34
N TRP A 61 5.96 -8.22 -15.37
CA TRP A 61 5.80 -9.26 -16.38
C TRP A 61 5.42 -8.69 -17.76
N ARG A 62 4.54 -7.69 -17.81
CA ARG A 62 4.02 -7.15 -19.06
C ARG A 62 4.98 -6.19 -19.76
N SER A 63 5.81 -5.47 -19.01
CA SER A 63 6.54 -4.29 -19.51
C SER A 63 8.04 -4.40 -19.21
N PRO A 64 8.85 -4.95 -20.14
CA PRO A 64 10.30 -5.09 -19.97
C PRO A 64 11.01 -3.76 -19.67
N THR A 65 10.45 -2.65 -20.17
CA THR A 65 10.96 -1.29 -19.99
C THR A 65 10.99 -0.82 -18.54
N CYS A 66 10.09 -1.31 -17.67
CA CYS A 66 9.99 -0.92 -16.26
C CYS A 66 10.13 -2.09 -15.30
N ARG A 67 10.58 -3.25 -15.81
CA ARG A 67 10.58 -4.52 -15.09
C ARG A 67 11.37 -4.48 -13.79
N GLU A 68 12.54 -3.87 -13.81
CA GLU A 68 13.48 -3.88 -12.68
C GLU A 68 12.93 -3.09 -11.50
N LEU A 69 12.44 -1.88 -11.78
CA LEU A 69 11.76 -1.04 -10.80
C LEU A 69 10.48 -1.72 -10.28
N ALA A 70 9.67 -2.31 -11.16
CA ALA A 70 8.43 -2.97 -10.79
C ALA A 70 8.67 -4.16 -9.84
N ILE A 71 9.74 -4.93 -10.03
CA ILE A 71 10.15 -6.00 -9.11
C ILE A 71 10.57 -5.43 -7.76
N CYS A 72 11.33 -4.33 -7.75
CA CYS A 72 11.75 -3.68 -6.51
C CYS A 72 10.54 -3.15 -5.72
N LEU A 73 9.59 -2.49 -6.39
CA LEU A 73 8.34 -2.02 -5.78
C LEU A 73 7.49 -3.19 -5.25
N ALA A 74 7.34 -4.26 -6.03
CA ALA A 74 6.61 -5.45 -5.59
C ALA A 74 7.25 -6.08 -4.34
N ALA A 75 8.57 -6.22 -4.31
CA ALA A 75 9.28 -6.77 -3.15
C ALA A 75 9.14 -5.88 -1.91
N MET A 76 9.24 -4.55 -2.07
CA MET A 76 9.03 -3.59 -0.99
C MET A 76 7.62 -3.70 -0.40
N LEU A 77 6.60 -3.71 -1.26
CA LEU A 77 5.20 -3.84 -0.84
C LEU A 77 4.91 -5.21 -0.23
N PHE A 78 5.56 -6.26 -0.73
CA PHE A 78 5.42 -7.60 -0.17
C PHE A 78 6.03 -7.70 1.24
N MET A 79 7.16 -7.03 1.50
CA MET A 79 7.70 -6.93 2.86
C MET A 79 6.74 -6.18 3.81
N LEU A 80 6.05 -5.13 3.32
CA LEU A 80 5.00 -4.47 4.10
C LEU A 80 3.81 -5.41 4.35
N LEU A 81 3.40 -6.21 3.37
CA LEU A 81 2.35 -7.22 3.54
C LEU A 81 2.73 -8.26 4.61
N LEU A 82 3.99 -8.73 4.60
CA LEU A 82 4.49 -9.66 5.62
C LEU A 82 4.48 -9.04 7.02
N ARG A 83 4.80 -7.75 7.13
CA ARG A 83 4.73 -7.00 8.38
C ARG A 83 3.29 -6.87 8.87
N GLU A 84 2.36 -6.52 7.98
CA GLU A 84 0.94 -6.35 8.32
C GLU A 84 0.31 -7.67 8.81
N ASN A 85 0.82 -8.80 8.34
CA ASN A 85 0.31 -10.12 8.74
C ASN A 85 1.14 -10.73 9.88
N ASP A 86 1.87 -9.94 10.66
CA ASP A 86 2.72 -10.45 11.74
C ASP A 86 1.93 -11.21 12.81
N ALA A 87 0.80 -10.65 13.27
CA ALA A 87 -0.10 -11.30 14.22
C ALA A 87 -0.57 -12.68 13.74
N THR A 88 -0.77 -12.85 12.42
CA THR A 88 -1.16 -14.14 11.83
C THR A 88 -0.01 -15.16 11.88
N PHE A 89 1.23 -14.73 11.65
CA PHE A 89 2.39 -15.62 11.77
C PHE A 89 2.63 -16.04 13.22
N GLU A 90 2.41 -15.14 14.16
CA GLU A 90 2.62 -15.38 15.59
C GLU A 90 1.64 -16.37 16.22
N LEU A 91 0.53 -16.69 15.54
CA LEU A 91 -0.33 -17.81 15.92
C LEU A 91 0.36 -19.18 15.83
N PHE A 92 1.33 -19.32 14.92
CA PHE A 92 1.96 -20.60 14.61
C PHE A 92 3.46 -20.63 14.91
N LEU A 93 4.08 -19.47 15.08
CA LEU A 93 5.53 -19.28 15.15
C LEU A 93 5.90 -18.27 16.25
N PRO A 94 7.16 -18.23 16.70
CA PRO A 94 7.60 -17.29 17.72
C PRO A 94 7.42 -15.82 17.33
N HIS A 95 7.26 -14.97 18.34
CA HIS A 95 7.13 -13.52 18.18
C HIS A 95 8.23 -12.93 17.28
N GLY A 96 7.83 -12.09 16.31
CA GLY A 96 8.73 -11.42 15.38
C GLY A 96 9.27 -12.28 14.25
N VAL A 97 8.73 -13.48 13.99
CA VAL A 97 9.19 -14.37 12.92
C VAL A 97 9.09 -13.74 11.53
N TRP A 98 8.14 -12.83 11.32
CA TRP A 98 7.90 -12.14 10.05
C TRP A 98 9.17 -11.43 9.55
N LYS A 99 10.06 -11.00 10.46
CA LYS A 99 11.34 -10.36 10.14
C LYS A 99 12.26 -11.27 9.33
N TYR A 100 12.24 -12.59 9.58
CA TYR A 100 13.05 -13.55 8.83
C TYR A 100 12.53 -13.69 7.39
N PHE A 101 11.21 -13.78 7.21
CA PHE A 101 10.62 -13.80 5.87
C PHE A 101 10.90 -12.49 5.10
N ALA A 102 10.73 -11.34 5.76
CA ALA A 102 11.06 -10.05 5.19
C ALA A 102 12.56 -9.95 4.85
N ALA A 103 13.46 -10.48 5.68
CA ALA A 103 14.90 -10.49 5.42
C ALA A 103 15.26 -11.33 4.18
N VAL A 104 14.63 -12.49 3.99
CA VAL A 104 14.83 -13.31 2.78
C VAL A 104 14.44 -12.52 1.53
N VAL A 105 13.29 -11.85 1.55
CA VAL A 105 12.84 -11.01 0.43
C VAL A 105 13.80 -9.83 0.20
N ALA A 106 14.24 -9.16 1.27
CA ALA A 106 15.18 -8.06 1.22
C ALA A 106 16.52 -8.46 0.60
N VAL A 107 17.07 -9.61 0.99
CA VAL A 107 18.32 -10.14 0.42
C VAL A 107 18.11 -10.50 -1.05
N ALA A 108 17.04 -11.20 -1.39
CA ALA A 108 16.75 -11.60 -2.76
C ALA A 108 16.61 -10.39 -3.69
N VAL A 109 15.83 -9.37 -3.30
CA VAL A 109 15.69 -8.15 -4.10
C VAL A 109 16.98 -7.35 -4.17
N THR A 110 17.80 -7.35 -3.13
CA THR A 110 19.10 -6.66 -3.14
C THR A 110 20.07 -7.32 -4.12
N VAL A 111 20.22 -8.65 -4.05
CA VAL A 111 21.05 -9.43 -5.00
C VAL A 111 20.56 -9.22 -6.44
N TYR A 112 19.25 -9.11 -6.63
CA TYR A 112 18.65 -8.81 -7.92
C TYR A 112 18.93 -7.37 -8.40
N ALA A 113 18.80 -6.38 -7.50
CA ALA A 113 18.85 -4.96 -7.85
C ALA A 113 20.29 -4.44 -8.05
N VAL A 114 21.26 -4.92 -7.28
CA VAL A 114 22.64 -4.38 -7.29
C VAL A 114 23.27 -4.39 -8.70
N PRO A 115 23.26 -5.49 -9.47
CA PRO A 115 23.81 -5.51 -10.83
C PRO A 115 23.01 -4.67 -11.84
N ARG A 116 21.81 -4.21 -11.46
CA ARG A 116 20.82 -3.57 -12.33
C ARG A 116 20.51 -2.13 -11.91
N LEU A 117 21.26 -1.58 -10.95
CA LEU A 117 21.01 -0.29 -10.35
C LEU A 117 20.88 0.84 -11.39
N LYS A 118 21.77 0.87 -12.40
CA LYS A 118 21.69 1.86 -13.50
C LYS A 118 20.36 1.82 -14.24
N ARG A 119 19.84 0.61 -14.54
CA ARG A 119 18.55 0.42 -15.21
C ARG A 119 17.39 0.84 -14.29
N ILE A 120 17.45 0.48 -13.02
CA ILE A 120 16.46 0.87 -12.01
C ILE A 120 16.39 2.39 -11.90
N MET A 121 17.52 3.08 -11.86
CA MET A 121 17.56 4.55 -11.77
C MET A 121 16.93 5.24 -13.00
N ILE A 122 17.18 4.73 -14.20
CA ILE A 122 16.53 5.24 -15.43
C ILE A 122 15.02 5.05 -15.34
N GLN A 123 14.57 3.85 -14.96
CA GLN A 123 13.15 3.54 -14.80
C GLN A 123 12.49 4.39 -13.71
N ALA A 124 13.21 4.64 -12.61
CA ALA A 124 12.75 5.47 -11.51
C ALA A 124 12.58 6.93 -11.95
N ASN A 125 13.49 7.47 -12.76
CA ASN A 125 13.37 8.83 -13.28
C ASN A 125 12.12 9.03 -14.15
N GLU A 126 11.77 8.02 -14.95
CA GLU A 126 10.51 8.03 -15.71
C GLU A 126 9.30 7.89 -14.79
N TYR A 127 9.38 7.00 -13.79
CA TYR A 127 8.30 6.79 -12.83
C TYR A 127 7.98 8.06 -12.02
N VAL A 128 8.99 8.79 -11.55
CA VAL A 128 8.82 10.02 -10.74
C VAL A 128 8.04 11.11 -11.49
N ARG A 129 8.07 11.10 -12.82
CA ARG A 129 7.34 12.06 -13.68
C ARG A 129 5.88 11.66 -13.91
N SER A 130 5.44 10.53 -13.38
CA SER A 130 4.10 9.98 -13.59
C SER A 130 3.10 10.35 -12.49
N ALA A 131 1.81 10.35 -12.84
CA ALA A 131 0.73 10.48 -11.86
C ALA A 131 0.72 9.32 -10.84
N ALA A 132 1.17 8.13 -11.26
CA ALA A 132 1.29 6.96 -10.38
C ALA A 132 2.26 7.23 -9.23
N PHE A 133 3.42 7.86 -9.51
CA PHE A 133 4.35 8.27 -8.46
C PHE A 133 3.77 9.35 -7.56
N GLY A 134 3.10 10.37 -8.12
CA GLY A 134 2.45 11.41 -7.30
C GLY A 134 1.45 10.82 -6.30
N MET A 135 0.64 9.86 -6.73
CA MET A 135 -0.29 9.13 -5.87
C MET A 135 0.44 8.26 -4.84
N PHE A 136 1.49 7.54 -5.24
CA PHE A 136 2.30 6.72 -4.33
C PHE A 136 2.98 7.57 -3.24
N ALA A 137 3.59 8.70 -3.62
CA ALA A 137 4.24 9.62 -2.70
C ALA A 137 3.23 10.22 -1.71
N THR A 138 2.04 10.60 -2.20
CA THR A 138 0.94 11.06 -1.34
C THR A 138 0.55 9.97 -0.34
N ALA A 139 0.41 8.73 -0.80
CA ALA A 139 0.11 7.60 0.07
C ALA A 139 1.14 7.42 1.18
N VAL A 140 2.44 7.50 0.85
CA VAL A 140 3.53 7.44 1.84
C VAL A 140 3.48 8.59 2.84
N ILE A 141 3.16 9.81 2.39
CA ILE A 141 2.99 10.97 3.28
C ILE A 141 1.80 10.76 4.24
N VAL A 142 0.68 10.23 3.74
CA VAL A 142 -0.50 9.93 4.57
C VAL A 142 -0.20 8.80 5.56
N LEU A 143 0.51 7.74 5.16
CA LEU A 143 0.99 6.69 6.07
C LEU A 143 1.95 7.23 7.14
N ALA A 144 2.83 8.17 6.79
CA ALA A 144 3.69 8.81 7.78
C ALA A 144 2.86 9.66 8.75
N PHE A 145 1.87 10.38 8.24
CA PHE A 145 0.95 11.19 9.05
C PHE A 145 0.09 10.34 10.00
N SER A 146 -0.40 9.17 9.56
CA SER A 146 -1.20 8.27 10.40
C SER A 146 -0.50 7.93 11.70
N ARG A 147 0.83 7.73 11.67
CA ARG A 147 1.65 7.43 12.85
C ARG A 147 1.75 8.58 13.83
N PHE A 148 1.77 9.82 13.35
CA PHE A 148 1.73 10.99 14.22
C PHE A 148 0.32 11.22 14.77
N PHE A 149 -0.69 11.03 13.92
CA PHE A 149 -2.10 11.20 14.28
C PHE A 149 -2.58 10.13 15.26
N GLY A 150 -2.07 8.90 15.15
CA GLY A 150 -2.34 7.76 16.01
C GLY A 150 -1.61 7.76 17.36
N GLN A 151 -0.94 8.85 17.75
CA GLN A 151 -0.25 8.89 19.05
C GLN A 151 -1.23 8.91 20.22
N THR A 152 -1.09 7.96 21.15
CA THR A 152 -1.93 7.90 22.37
C THR A 152 -1.91 9.21 23.16
N THR A 153 -0.76 9.88 23.25
CA THR A 153 -0.63 11.16 23.96
C THR A 153 -1.51 12.24 23.35
N HIS A 154 -1.56 12.33 22.01
CA HIS A 154 -2.42 13.29 21.32
C HIS A 154 -3.89 13.10 21.70
N TRP A 155 -4.40 11.87 21.60
CA TRP A 155 -5.81 11.57 21.89
C TRP A 155 -6.17 11.67 23.38
N LYS A 156 -5.25 11.37 24.28
CA LYS A 156 -5.43 11.64 25.71
C LYS A 156 -5.56 13.13 26.00
N LEU A 157 -4.81 13.99 25.30
CA LEU A 157 -4.93 15.44 25.43
C LEU A 157 -6.24 15.96 24.82
N VAL A 158 -6.67 15.40 23.68
CA VAL A 158 -7.93 15.79 23.01
C VAL A 158 -9.16 15.37 23.82
N MET A 159 -9.17 14.15 24.37
CA MET A 159 -10.34 13.58 25.05
C MET A 159 -10.34 13.78 26.57
N GLY A 160 -9.20 14.15 27.16
CA GLY A 160 -9.05 14.32 28.60
C GLY A 160 -9.41 13.05 29.38
N GLU A 161 -10.22 13.22 30.42
CA GLU A 161 -10.67 12.12 31.30
C GLU A 161 -11.56 11.10 30.58
N GLN A 162 -12.16 11.45 29.44
CA GLN A 162 -13.02 10.56 28.65
C GLN A 162 -12.27 9.83 27.53
N TYR A 163 -10.99 9.51 27.75
CA TYR A 163 -10.18 8.81 26.75
C TYR A 163 -10.76 7.45 26.39
N MET A 164 -11.11 7.29 25.11
CA MET A 164 -11.65 6.07 24.53
C MET A 164 -10.70 5.53 23.46
N ARG A 165 -10.03 4.41 23.77
CA ARG A 165 -9.01 3.79 22.89
C ARG A 165 -9.54 3.46 21.50
N HIS A 166 -10.78 2.99 21.39
CA HIS A 166 -11.37 2.61 20.10
C HIS A 166 -11.58 3.82 19.17
N VAL A 167 -11.80 5.03 19.70
CA VAL A 167 -11.90 6.24 18.86
C VAL A 167 -10.54 6.62 18.28
N LYS A 168 -9.48 6.54 19.12
CA LYS A 168 -8.10 6.69 18.65
C LYS A 168 -7.78 5.68 17.56
N ASN A 169 -8.06 4.40 17.80
CA ASN A 169 -7.78 3.33 16.83
C ASN A 169 -8.59 3.55 15.55
N ALA A 170 -9.88 3.87 15.62
CA ALA A 170 -10.70 4.17 14.45
C ALA A 170 -10.09 5.27 13.56
N ALA A 171 -9.54 6.30 14.20
CA ALA A 171 -8.89 7.40 13.51
C ALA A 171 -7.53 7.00 12.90
N GLU A 172 -6.70 6.26 13.63
CA GLU A 172 -5.41 5.75 13.15
C GLU A 172 -5.60 4.75 12.00
N GLU A 173 -6.35 3.67 12.25
CA GLU A 173 -6.61 2.60 11.29
C GLU A 173 -7.36 3.11 10.05
N GLY A 174 -8.29 4.05 10.21
CA GLY A 174 -8.99 4.66 9.08
C GLY A 174 -8.07 5.45 8.15
N VAL A 175 -7.09 6.16 8.70
CA VAL A 175 -6.09 6.91 7.90
C VAL A 175 -5.08 5.94 7.26
N GLU A 176 -4.67 4.88 7.96
CA GLU A 176 -3.82 3.82 7.40
C GLU A 176 -4.50 3.13 6.22
N LEU A 177 -5.78 2.76 6.35
CA LEU A 177 -6.57 2.15 5.29
C LEU A 177 -6.67 3.03 4.05
N LEU A 178 -6.92 4.33 4.22
CA LEU A 178 -6.94 5.29 3.12
C LEU A 178 -5.59 5.30 2.39
N ALA A 179 -4.50 5.35 3.15
CA ALA A 179 -3.17 5.43 2.59
C ALA A 179 -2.77 4.15 1.84
N LEU A 180 -3.06 2.96 2.38
CA LEU A 180 -2.84 1.69 1.70
C LEU A 180 -3.71 1.54 0.45
N THR A 181 -4.92 2.09 0.46
CA THR A 181 -5.78 2.16 -0.73
C THR A 181 -5.15 3.02 -1.82
N LEU A 182 -4.58 4.18 -1.47
CA LEU A 182 -3.82 5.02 -2.40
C LEU A 182 -2.58 4.30 -2.96
N VAL A 183 -1.89 3.48 -2.15
CA VAL A 183 -0.79 2.63 -2.62
C VAL A 183 -1.28 1.64 -3.69
N ALA A 184 -2.40 0.95 -3.46
CA ALA A 184 -2.97 0.01 -4.41
C ALA A 184 -3.37 0.71 -5.73
N MET A 185 -4.01 1.87 -5.64
CA MET A 185 -4.35 2.69 -6.81
C MET A 185 -3.12 3.18 -7.55
N ALA A 186 -2.07 3.59 -6.84
CA ALA A 186 -0.82 4.02 -7.45
C ALA A 186 -0.16 2.88 -8.25
N MET A 187 -0.17 1.65 -7.74
CA MET A 187 0.34 0.48 -8.47
C MET A 187 -0.55 0.11 -9.67
N LEU A 188 -1.85 0.34 -9.59
CA LEU A 188 -2.75 0.18 -10.73
C LEU A 188 -2.48 1.24 -11.83
N GLU A 189 -2.26 2.50 -11.46
CA GLU A 189 -1.85 3.55 -12.41
C GLU A 189 -0.46 3.27 -12.99
N PHE A 190 0.47 2.75 -12.18
CA PHE A 190 1.78 2.30 -12.65
C PHE A 190 1.64 1.17 -13.69
N LEU A 191 0.71 0.24 -13.49
CA LEU A 191 0.40 -0.80 -14.47
C LEU A 191 -0.11 -0.20 -15.79
N PHE A 192 -1.02 0.78 -15.75
CA PHE A 192 -1.47 1.46 -16.97
C PHE A 192 -0.34 2.24 -17.67
N MET A 193 0.48 2.97 -16.92
CA MET A 193 1.65 3.67 -17.42
C MET A 193 2.61 2.72 -18.13
N SER A 194 2.92 1.57 -17.50
CA SER A 194 3.84 0.58 -18.05
C SER A 194 3.39 0.02 -19.41
N ARG A 195 2.07 -0.17 -19.60
CA ARG A 195 1.48 -0.62 -20.86
C ARG A 195 1.68 0.40 -21.98
N SER A 196 1.51 1.69 -21.66
CA SER A 196 1.69 2.78 -22.62
C SER A 196 3.13 2.86 -23.13
N MET A 197 4.12 2.68 -22.25
CA MET A 197 5.54 2.73 -22.64
C MET A 197 5.94 1.58 -23.56
N LYS A 198 5.37 0.37 -23.35
CA LYS A 198 5.60 -0.76 -24.25
C LYS A 198 5.09 -0.47 -25.67
N ALA A 199 3.89 0.09 -25.80
CA ALA A 199 3.30 0.41 -27.10
C ALA A 199 4.14 1.42 -27.91
N VAL A 200 4.72 2.42 -27.24
CA VAL A 200 5.61 3.41 -27.87
C VAL A 200 6.94 2.77 -28.33
N SER A 201 7.54 1.89 -27.51
CA SER A 201 8.80 1.21 -27.87
C SER A 201 8.67 0.28 -29.09
N LEU A 202 7.48 -0.28 -29.34
CA LEU A 202 7.22 -1.16 -30.49
C LEU A 202 6.93 -0.39 -31.78
N THR A 203 6.48 0.87 -31.68
CA THR A 203 6.14 1.71 -32.83
C THR A 203 7.31 2.57 -33.30
N GLY A 204 8.22 2.97 -32.41
CA GLY A 204 9.44 3.72 -32.76
C GLY A 204 10.60 2.88 -33.32
N ASN A 205 10.40 1.57 -33.51
CA ASN A 205 11.39 0.63 -34.04
C ASN A 205 10.99 0.07 -35.43
N GLN A 206 10.03 0.73 -36.10
CA GLN A 206 9.68 0.58 -37.52
C GLN A 206 10.13 1.83 -38.28
#